data_AF-A0A3D9ZMB5-F1
#
_entry.id   AF-A0A3D9ZMB5-F1
#
_cell.length_a   1.000
_cell.length_b   1.000
_cell.length_c   1.000
_cell.angle_alpha   90.00
_cell.angle_beta   90.00
_cell.angle_gamma   90.00
#
_symmetry.space_group_name_H-M   'P 1'
#
loop_
_entity.id
_entity.type
_entity.pdbx_description
1 polymer ?
#
loop_
_entity_poly.entity_id
_entity_poly.type
_entity_poly.pdbx_seq_one_letter_code
_entity_poly.pdbx_strand_id
1 'polypeptide(L)'
;MDEAEFWLRLELRVSAEFRGFEDRHLRRHWCDGLIAEEYELTGAPPCVRGAAWCGASGQERWRFVLFVDPAARSRAEIDWSALLPDNRATGWLSVDPANKTFVMDPLSGYPD
;
A
#
# COMPACT_ATOMS: atom_id res chain seq x y z
N MET A 1 -8.38 14.31 -3.19
CA MET A 1 -8.01 13.16 -4.03
C MET A 1 -9.17 12.20 -4.00
N ASP A 2 -9.55 11.65 -5.15
CA ASP A 2 -10.52 10.54 -5.17
C ASP A 2 -9.79 9.19 -5.10
N GLU A 3 -10.56 8.11 -4.97
CA GLU A 3 -9.99 6.78 -4.82
C GLU A 3 -9.22 6.30 -6.06
N ALA A 4 -9.72 6.61 -7.27
CA ALA A 4 -9.08 6.15 -8.50
C ALA A 4 -7.71 6.83 -8.68
N GLU A 5 -7.65 8.13 -8.40
CA GLU A 5 -6.41 8.89 -8.36
C GLU A 5 -5.46 8.37 -7.26
N PHE A 6 -6.00 8.01 -6.10
CA PHE A 6 -5.22 7.46 -4.99
C PHE A 6 -4.50 6.17 -5.38
N TRP A 7 -5.19 5.19 -5.95
CA TRP A 7 -4.57 3.91 -6.31
C TRP A 7 -3.42 4.07 -7.32
N LEU A 8 -3.61 4.94 -8.32
CA LEU A 8 -2.56 5.24 -9.30
C LEU A 8 -1.32 5.87 -8.64
N ARG A 9 -1.53 6.81 -7.69
CA ARG A 9 -0.41 7.44 -6.98
C ARG A 9 0.26 6.49 -5.99
N LEU A 10 -0.51 5.63 -5.32
CA LEU A 10 0.01 4.66 -4.37
C LEU A 10 0.90 3.62 -5.05
N GLU A 11 0.55 3.17 -6.27
CA GLU A 11 1.40 2.28 -7.08
C GLU A 11 2.82 2.86 -7.27
N LEU A 12 2.90 4.13 -7.66
CA LEU A 12 4.17 4.83 -7.82
C LEU A 12 4.92 4.94 -6.49
N ARG A 13 4.19 5.18 -5.40
CA ARG A 13 4.80 5.33 -4.07
C ARG A 13 5.33 4.00 -3.53
N VAL A 14 4.62 2.89 -3.73
CA VAL A 14 5.08 1.52 -3.43
C VAL A 14 6.35 1.19 -4.23
N SER A 15 6.35 1.49 -5.52
CA SER A 15 7.52 1.33 -6.39
C SER A 15 8.73 2.13 -5.92
N ALA A 16 8.52 3.36 -5.45
CA ALA A 16 9.58 4.18 -4.88
C ALA A 16 10.08 3.63 -3.54
N GLU A 17 9.18 3.11 -2.70
CA GLU A 17 9.54 2.51 -1.41
C GLU A 17 10.42 1.27 -1.58
N PHE A 18 10.09 0.39 -2.53
CA PHE A 18 10.93 -0.78 -2.86
C PHE A 18 12.38 -0.38 -3.12
N ARG A 19 12.63 0.70 -3.86
CA ARG A 19 13.98 1.20 -4.17
C ARG A 19 14.76 1.63 -2.92
N GLY A 20 14.06 1.96 -1.83
CA GLY A 20 14.62 2.36 -0.54
C GLY A 20 15.00 1.21 0.40
N PHE A 21 14.52 -0.03 0.17
CA PHE A 21 14.81 -1.17 1.07
C PHE A 21 16.30 -1.45 1.21
N GLU A 22 16.77 -1.95 2.35
CA GLU A 22 18.16 -2.41 2.49
C GLU A 22 18.45 -3.67 1.67
N ASP A 23 17.46 -4.56 1.55
CA ASP A 23 17.55 -5.79 0.78
C ASP A 23 17.69 -5.51 -0.73
N ARG A 24 18.79 -5.97 -1.33
CA ARG A 24 19.12 -5.77 -2.75
C ARG A 24 18.15 -6.45 -3.72
N HIS A 25 17.48 -7.53 -3.31
CA HIS A 25 16.48 -8.21 -4.11
C HIS A 25 15.18 -7.39 -4.13
N LEU A 26 14.76 -6.88 -2.98
CA LEU A 26 13.58 -6.03 -2.86
C LEU A 26 13.74 -4.69 -3.61
N ARG A 27 14.94 -4.12 -3.64
CA ARG A 27 15.23 -2.90 -4.44
C ARG A 27 14.89 -3.00 -5.92
N ARG A 28 14.86 -4.22 -6.46
CA ARG A 28 14.54 -4.48 -7.87
C ARG A 28 13.05 -4.70 -8.09
N HIS A 29 12.27 -4.81 -7.02
CA HIS A 29 10.82 -4.94 -7.12
C HIS A 29 10.20 -3.58 -7.41
N TRP A 30 9.04 -3.63 -8.03
CA TRP A 30 8.18 -2.50 -8.29
C TRP A 30 6.74 -2.99 -8.36
N CYS A 31 5.80 -2.06 -8.30
CA CYS A 31 4.37 -2.31 -8.39
C CYS A 31 3.83 -1.73 -9.70
N ASP A 32 2.99 -2.49 -10.38
CA ASP A 32 2.35 -2.15 -11.66
C ASP A 32 0.83 -2.37 -11.55
N GLY A 33 0.25 -1.83 -10.49
CA GLY A 33 -1.20 -1.83 -10.28
C GLY A 33 -1.63 -2.42 -8.94
N LEU A 34 -2.66 -1.79 -8.39
CA LEU A 34 -3.35 -2.16 -7.17
C LEU A 34 -4.85 -2.20 -7.46
N ILE A 35 -5.51 -3.27 -7.04
CA ILE A 35 -6.97 -3.39 -7.15
C ILE A 35 -7.51 -3.75 -5.77
N ALA A 36 -8.32 -2.86 -5.20
CA ALA A 36 -9.09 -3.14 -3.99
C ALA A 36 -10.17 -4.19 -4.29
N GLU A 37 -10.21 -5.25 -3.49
CA GLU A 37 -11.16 -6.35 -3.61
C GLU A 37 -12.13 -6.38 -2.42
N GLU A 38 -11.68 -6.04 -1.22
CA GLU A 38 -12.47 -6.11 0.02
C GLU A 38 -12.24 -4.90 0.93
N TYR A 39 -13.31 -4.41 1.54
CA TYR A 39 -13.32 -3.29 2.50
C TYR A 39 -13.79 -3.77 3.86
N GLU A 40 -12.87 -4.02 4.79
CA GLU A 40 -13.17 -4.42 6.16
C GLU A 40 -13.09 -3.20 7.08
N LEU A 41 -14.16 -2.38 7.10
CA LEU A 41 -14.20 -1.10 7.83
C LEU A 41 -14.85 -1.19 9.23
N THR A 42 -15.41 -2.35 9.56
CA THR A 42 -15.98 -2.65 10.87
C THR A 42 -15.02 -3.44 11.76
N GLY A 43 -13.94 -3.98 11.19
CA GLY A 43 -12.87 -4.68 11.91
C GLY A 43 -11.90 -3.72 12.58
N ALA A 44 -11.09 -4.23 13.52
CA ALA A 44 -10.04 -3.49 14.19
C ALA A 44 -8.67 -4.17 13.96
N PRO A 45 -7.72 -3.54 13.26
CA PRO A 45 -7.83 -2.24 12.57
C PRO A 45 -8.65 -2.34 11.27
N PRO A 46 -9.36 -1.27 10.85
CA PRO A 46 -10.05 -1.26 9.57
C PRO A 46 -9.04 -1.27 8.42
N CYS A 47 -9.36 -1.98 7.36
CA CYS A 47 -8.44 -2.15 6.24
C CYS A 47 -9.14 -2.36 4.89
N VAL A 48 -8.38 -2.11 3.84
CA VAL A 48 -8.70 -2.52 2.47
C VAL A 48 -7.76 -3.67 2.09
N ARG A 49 -8.32 -4.75 1.55
CA ARG A 49 -7.55 -5.87 1.01
C ARG A 49 -7.70 -5.93 -0.50
N GLY A 50 -6.68 -6.45 -1.17
CA GLY A 50 -6.76 -6.59 -2.61
C GLY A 50 -5.56 -7.28 -3.24
N ALA A 51 -5.53 -7.18 -4.56
CA ALA A 51 -4.48 -7.71 -5.39
C ALA A 51 -3.52 -6.61 -5.82
N ALA A 52 -2.24 -6.95 -5.88
CA ALA A 52 -1.20 -6.10 -6.44
C ALA A 52 -0.43 -6.88 -7.51
N TRP A 53 0.07 -6.17 -8.52
CA TRP A 53 1.04 -6.69 -9.46
C TRP A 53 2.41 -6.17 -9.03
N CYS A 54 3.26 -7.06 -8.52
CA CYS A 54 4.49 -6.75 -7.83
C CYS A 54 5.60 -7.77 -8.13
N GLY A 55 6.84 -7.41 -7.83
CA GLY A 55 8.00 -8.29 -7.98
C GLY A 55 9.04 -7.70 -8.92
N ALA A 56 10.07 -8.47 -9.23
CA ALA A 56 11.16 -7.99 -10.10
C ALA A 56 10.67 -7.68 -11.54
N SER A 57 9.68 -8.43 -12.03
CA SER A 57 9.03 -8.16 -13.32
C SER A 57 7.89 -7.14 -13.21
N GLY A 58 7.41 -6.84 -12.00
CA GLY A 58 6.18 -6.08 -11.77
C GLY A 58 4.89 -6.85 -12.10
N GLN A 59 4.96 -8.06 -12.65
CA GLN A 59 3.79 -8.76 -13.20
C GLN A 59 3.30 -9.94 -12.35
N GLU A 60 3.96 -10.21 -11.21
CA GLU A 60 3.50 -11.30 -10.34
C GLU A 60 2.34 -10.82 -9.47
N ARG A 61 1.31 -11.65 -9.32
CA ARG A 61 0.18 -11.34 -8.45
C ARG A 61 0.56 -11.55 -6.99
N TRP A 62 0.40 -10.50 -6.20
CA TRP A 62 0.57 -10.43 -4.76
C TRP A 62 -0.76 -10.05 -4.11
N ARG A 63 -0.87 -10.22 -2.80
CA ARG A 63 -1.98 -9.70 -2.00
C ARG A 63 -1.50 -8.54 -1.13
N PHE A 64 -2.34 -7.54 -0.93
CA PHE A 64 -2.03 -6.43 -0.05
C PHE A 64 -3.08 -6.26 1.05
N VAL A 65 -2.65 -5.63 2.13
CA VAL A 65 -3.51 -5.03 3.16
C VAL A 65 -3.11 -3.56 3.29
N LEU A 66 -4.08 -2.66 3.19
CA LEU A 66 -3.91 -1.22 3.45
C LEU A 66 -4.71 -0.87 4.71
N PHE A 67 -4.04 -0.45 5.77
CA PHE A 67 -4.73 0.10 6.92
C PHE A 67 -5.28 1.49 6.60
N VAL A 68 -6.49 1.74 7.09
CA VAL A 68 -7.18 3.02 6.92
C VAL A 68 -7.49 3.65 8.27
N ASP A 69 -8.00 4.89 8.26
CA ASP A 69 -8.33 5.61 9.48
C ASP A 69 -9.30 4.78 10.37
N PRO A 70 -8.96 4.54 11.65
CA PRO A 70 -9.83 3.85 12.61
C PRO A 70 -11.23 4.46 12.80
N ALA A 71 -11.45 5.71 12.39
CA ALA A 71 -12.72 6.41 12.43
C ALA A 71 -13.59 6.17 11.19
N ALA A 72 -13.02 5.74 10.06
CA ALA A 72 -13.80 5.48 8.85
C ALA A 72 -14.75 4.29 9.06
N ARG A 73 -16.05 4.49 8.80
CA ARG A 73 -17.09 3.43 8.91
C ARG A 73 -17.65 3.01 7.57
N SER A 74 -17.36 3.77 6.51
CA SER A 74 -17.79 3.48 5.15
C SER A 74 -16.73 3.92 4.14
N ARG A 75 -16.79 3.36 2.92
CA ARG A 75 -15.84 3.69 1.84
C ARG A 75 -15.85 5.17 1.47
N ALA A 76 -17.00 5.84 1.62
CA ALA A 76 -17.15 7.27 1.34
C ALA A 76 -16.51 8.17 2.41
N GLU A 77 -16.24 7.64 3.60
CA GLU A 77 -15.61 8.36 4.71
C GLU A 77 -14.08 8.24 4.71
N ILE A 78 -13.52 7.39 3.85
CA ILE A 78 -12.07 7.22 3.77
C ILE A 78 -11.46 8.51 3.18
N ASP A 79 -10.60 9.18 3.95
CA ASP A 79 -9.77 10.26 3.44
C ASP A 79 -8.57 9.68 2.67
N TRP A 80 -8.79 9.42 1.38
CA TRP A 80 -7.77 8.91 0.47
C TRP A 80 -6.52 9.80 0.41
N SER A 81 -6.67 11.11 0.63
CA SER A 81 -5.54 12.04 0.57
C SER A 81 -4.61 11.85 1.78
N ALA A 82 -5.18 11.57 2.96
CA ALA A 82 -4.43 11.32 4.19
C ALA A 82 -3.71 9.96 4.19
N LEU A 83 -4.17 9.00 3.38
CA LEU A 83 -3.57 7.67 3.27
C LEU A 83 -2.41 7.60 2.29
N LEU A 84 -2.15 8.64 1.50
CA LEU A 84 -1.02 8.63 0.58
C LEU A 84 0.24 9.09 1.33
N PRO A 85 1.27 8.23 1.50
CA PRO A 85 2.50 8.62 2.16
C PRO A 85 3.17 9.78 1.42
N ASP A 86 3.74 10.73 2.18
CA ASP A 86 4.59 11.77 1.59
C ASP A 86 5.76 11.15 0.81
N ASN A 87 6.30 11.91 -0.15
CA ASN A 87 7.45 11.48 -0.94
C ASN A 87 8.70 11.18 -0.09
N ARG A 88 8.79 11.76 1.12
CA ARG A 88 9.89 11.51 2.07
C ARG A 88 9.58 10.45 3.11
N ALA A 89 8.31 10.09 3.31
CA ALA A 89 7.93 9.12 4.34
C ALA A 89 8.38 7.71 3.92
N THR A 90 9.06 6.99 4.80
CA THR A 90 9.50 5.61 4.57
C THR A 90 9.05 4.69 5.71
N GLY A 91 9.21 3.37 5.55
CA GLY A 91 8.89 2.39 6.60
C GLY A 91 7.40 2.08 6.78
N TRP A 92 6.54 2.66 5.94
CA TRP A 92 5.10 2.40 5.90
C TRP A 92 4.73 1.13 5.11
N LEU A 93 5.69 0.48 4.45
CA LEU A 93 5.50 -0.74 3.66
C LEU A 93 6.27 -1.91 4.29
N SER A 94 5.55 -2.97 4.67
CA SER A 94 6.14 -4.24 5.13
C SER A 94 5.89 -5.33 4.09
N VAL A 95 6.95 -5.99 3.63
CA VAL A 95 6.90 -6.91 2.48
C VAL A 95 7.29 -8.33 2.90
N ASP A 96 6.51 -9.32 2.45
CA ASP A 96 6.80 -10.74 2.57
C ASP A 96 6.80 -11.39 1.17
N PRO A 97 7.96 -11.49 0.52
CA PRO A 97 8.08 -12.08 -0.82
C PRO A 97 7.82 -13.57 -0.86
N ALA A 98 8.05 -14.29 0.24
CA ALA A 98 7.85 -15.73 0.28
C ALA A 98 6.36 -16.07 0.16
N ASN A 99 5.51 -15.26 0.81
CA ASN A 99 4.05 -15.39 0.74
C ASN A 99 3.39 -14.52 -0.33
N LYS A 100 4.18 -13.70 -1.04
CA LYS A 100 3.72 -12.71 -2.03
C LYS A 100 2.66 -11.79 -1.44
N THR A 101 2.97 -11.24 -0.27
CA THR A 101 2.09 -10.31 0.42
C THR A 101 2.83 -9.06 0.87
N PHE A 102 2.13 -7.95 1.01
CA PHE A 102 2.64 -6.79 1.73
C PHE A 102 1.54 -6.08 2.50
N VAL A 103 1.94 -5.37 3.54
CA VAL A 103 1.08 -4.55 4.39
C VAL A 103 1.52 -3.10 4.28
N MET A 104 0.55 -2.22 4.09
CA MET A 104 0.72 -0.78 4.02
C MET A 104 0.09 -0.16 5.25
N ASP A 105 0.89 0.53 6.03
CA ASP A 105 0.47 1.32 7.18
C ASP A 105 0.90 2.78 6.99
N PRO A 106 0.18 3.54 6.13
CA PRO A 106 0.54 4.92 5.83
C PRO A 106 0.35 5.86 7.02
N LEU A 107 -0.50 5.48 7.99
CA LEU A 107 -0.79 6.30 9.19
C LEU A 107 0.29 6.15 10.27
N SER A 108 1.07 5.06 10.23
CA SER A 108 2.25 4.86 11.07
C SER A 108 3.56 5.38 10.44
N GLY A 109 3.50 5.92 9.22
CA GLY A 109 4.68 6.47 8.53
C GLY A 109 5.19 7.75 9.22
N TYR A 110 6.45 7.75 9.66
CA TYR A 110 7.09 8.94 10.22
C TYR A 110 7.69 9.81 9.10
N PRO A 111 7.69 11.15 9.21
CA PRO A 111 8.55 11.98 8.38
C PRO A 111 10.02 11.69 8.74
N ASP A 112 10.84 11.43 7.73
CA ASP A 112 12.31 11.41 7.85
C ASP A 112 12.84 12.85 8.04
#